data_AF-A0A5C9AQV7-F1
#
_entry.id   AF-A0A5C9AQV7-F1
#
_cell.length_a   1.000
_cell.length_b   1.000
_cell.length_c   1.000
_cell.angle_alpha   90.00
_cell.angle_beta   90.00
_cell.angle_gamma   90.00
#
_symmetry.space_group_name_H-M   'P 1'
#
loop_
_entity.id
_entity.type
_entity.pdbx_description
1 polymer ?
#
loop_
_entity_poly.entity_id
_entity_poly.type
_entity_poly.pdbx_seq_one_letter_code
_entity_poly.pdbx_strand_id
1 'polypeptide(L)' 'MAQTLQFEKSYQNVLIPAEPGTSEYLQLIPVGQLLCGEFRKPRNYAFHKKFFKLLTLGYHYWTPSGGLIEPA' A
#
# COMPACT_ATOMS: atom_id res chain seq x y z
N MET A 1 2.67 -10.95 18.03
CA MET A 1 2.51 -9.83 17.08
C MET A 1 2.06 -10.43 15.76
N ALA A 2 0.98 -9.94 15.14
CA ALA A 2 0.49 -10.51 13.88
C ALA A 2 1.43 -10.11 12.72
N GLN A 3 2.14 -11.09 12.14
CA GLN A 3 3.03 -10.84 11.02
C GLN A 3 2.19 -10.61 9.75
N THR A 4 2.39 -9.49 9.08
CA THR A 4 1.71 -9.20 7.81
C THR A 4 2.48 -9.84 6.68
N LEU A 5 1.89 -10.84 6.02
CA LEU A 5 2.48 -11.49 4.86
C LEU A 5 2.06 -10.76 3.58
N GLN A 6 3.02 -10.48 2.72
CA GLN A 6 2.77 -9.75 1.47
C GLN A 6 3.00 -10.67 0.27
N PHE A 7 2.02 -10.73 -0.62
CA PHE A 7 2.06 -11.58 -1.80
C PHE A 7 1.75 -10.80 -3.07
N GLU A 8 2.47 -11.11 -4.13
CA GLU A 8 2.19 -10.66 -5.49
C GLU A 8 1.50 -11.78 -6.28
N LYS A 9 0.44 -11.43 -7.02
CA LYS A 9 -0.23 -12.36 -7.92
C LYS A 9 0.57 -12.47 -9.23
N SER A 10 1.13 -13.65 -9.50
CA SER A 10 1.81 -13.97 -10.76
C SER A 10 0.85 -14.45 -11.86
N TYR A 11 1.34 -14.53 -13.10
CA TYR A 11 0.60 -14.84 -14.33
C TYR A 11 -0.13 -16.19 -14.33
N GLN A 12 0.23 -17.11 -13.42
CA GLN A 12 -0.37 -18.44 -13.31
C GLN A 12 -1.33 -18.58 -12.11
N ASN A 13 -1.87 -17.47 -11.60
CA ASN A 13 -2.66 -17.43 -10.36
C ASN A 13 -1.89 -17.94 -9.13
N VAL A 14 -0.55 -17.92 -9.20
CA VAL A 14 0.34 -18.27 -8.10
C VAL A 14 0.62 -17.00 -7.28
N LEU A 15 0.61 -17.13 -5.96
CA LEU A 15 1.03 -16.07 -5.04
C LEU A 15 2.53 -16.21 -4.77
N ILE A 16 3.30 -15.16 -5.08
CA ILE A 16 4.74 -15.10 -4.83
C ILE A 16 4.98 -14.17 -3.63
N PRO A 17 5.85 -14.53 -2.67
CA PRO A 17 6.23 -13.63 -1.58
C PRO A 17 6.84 -12.33 -2.12
N ALA A 18 6.29 -11.18 -1.71
CA ALA A 18 6.76 -9.87 -2.17
C ALA A 18 7.96 -9.34 -1.36
N GLU A 19 8.15 -9.83 -0.13
CA GLU A 19 9.14 -9.34 0.83
C GLU A 19 9.96 -10.51 1.40
N PRO A 20 11.28 -10.36 1.63
CA PRO A 20 12.14 -11.45 2.11
C PRO A 20 11.67 -12.09 3.41
N GLY A 21 11.19 -11.31 4.38
CA GLY A 21 10.65 -11.83 5.64
C GLY A 21 9.40 -12.69 5.46
N THR A 22 8.58 -12.44 4.42
CA THR A 22 7.47 -13.34 4.06
C THR A 22 7.98 -14.68 3.53
N SER A 23 9.05 -14.69 2.73
CA SER A 23 9.66 -15.92 2.23
C SER A 23 10.29 -16.75 3.35
N GLU A 24 11.01 -16.10 4.27
CA GLU A 24 11.62 -16.76 5.43
C GLU A 24 10.56 -17.40 6.33
N TYR A 25 9.45 -16.71 6.58
CA TYR A 25 8.34 -17.27 7.36
C TYR A 25 7.72 -18.49 6.69
N LEU A 26 7.54 -18.46 5.36
CA LEU A 26 6.97 -19.60 4.62
C LEU A 26 7.88 -20.83 4.63
N GLN A 27 9.20 -20.65 4.68
CA GLN A 27 10.15 -21.77 4.79
C GLN A 27 10.05 -22.50 6.13
N LEU A 28 9.58 -21.83 7.19
CA LEU A 28 9.36 -22.44 8.50
C LEU A 28 8.07 -23.28 8.56
N ILE A 29 7.15 -23.07 7.61
CA ILE A 29 5.86 -23.77 7.57
C ILE A 29 6.04 -25.09 6.79
N PRO A 30 5.67 -26.24 7.38
CA PRO A 30 5.71 -27.51 6.68
C PRO A 30 4.85 -27.53 5.40
N VAL A 31 5.35 -28.23 4.38
CA VAL A 31 4.61 -28.46 3.14
C VAL A 31 3.31 -29.20 3.44
N GLY A 32 2.20 -28.72 2.88
CA GLY A 32 0.86 -29.32 3.06
C GLY A 32 0.04 -28.71 4.20
N GLN A 33 0.60 -27.78 4.99
CA GLN A 33 -0.16 -27.05 5.98
C GLN A 33 -1.06 -25.98 5.33
N LEU A 34 -2.32 -25.92 5.76
CA LEU A 34 -3.27 -24.92 5.30
C LEU A 34 -2.96 -23.55 5.91
N LEU A 35 -2.81 -22.52 5.07
CA LEU A 35 -2.70 -21.13 5.48
C LEU A 35 -4.03 -20.41 5.21
N CYS A 36 -4.68 -19.96 6.28
CA CYS A 36 -5.89 -19.14 6.20
C CYS A 36 -5.57 -17.72 6.69
N GLY A 37 -5.92 -16.72 5.90
CA GLY A 37 -5.70 -15.32 6.26
C GLY A 37 -6.56 -14.38 5.43
N GLU A 38 -6.71 -13.15 5.92
CA GLU A 38 -7.37 -12.09 5.19
C GLU A 38 -6.38 -11.38 4.28
N PHE A 39 -6.57 -11.48 2.96
CA PHE A 39 -5.80 -10.71 2.00
C PHE A 39 -6.44 -9.34 1.79
N ARG A 40 -5.69 -8.27 2.04
CA ARG A 40 -6.12 -6.90 1.77
C ARG A 40 -5.24 -6.31 0.68
N LYS A 41 -5.86 -5.63 -0.28
CA LYS A 41 -5.12 -4.91 -1.33
C LYS A 41 -4.42 -3.70 -0.71
N PRO A 42 -3.07 -3.61 -0.76
CA PRO A 42 -2.37 -2.43 -0.28
C PRO A 42 -2.78 -1.20 -1.12
N ARG A 43 -2.78 -0.02 -0.49
CA ARG A 43 -3.05 1.25 -1.20
C ARG A 43 -2.02 1.43 -2.32
N ASN A 44 -2.43 2.04 -3.44
CA ASN A 44 -1.52 2.32 -4.55
C ASN A 44 -0.55 3.44 -4.18
N TYR A 45 0.57 3.09 -3.54
CA TYR A 45 1.55 4.04 -3.04
C TYR A 45 2.12 4.94 -4.14
N ALA A 46 2.40 4.37 -5.32
CA ALA A 46 2.94 5.14 -6.46
C ALA A 46 1.96 6.21 -6.94
N PHE A 47 0.67 5.89 -7.01
CA PHE A 47 -0.37 6.86 -7.35
C PHE A 47 -0.48 7.96 -6.28
N HIS A 48 -0.62 7.57 -5.00
CA HIS A 48 -0.72 8.55 -3.92
C HIS A 48 0.51 9.47 -3.87
N LYS A 49 1.71 8.93 -4.05
CA LYS A 49 2.94 9.73 -4.10
C LYS A 49 2.91 10.77 -5.22
N LYS A 50 2.43 10.41 -6.42
CA LYS A 50 2.27 11.36 -7.54
C LYS A 50 1.18 12.39 -7.27
N PHE A 51 0.04 11.95 -6.75
CA PHE A 51 -1.09 12.81 -6.40
C PHE A 51 -0.69 13.88 -5.37
N PHE A 52 -0.04 13.48 -4.27
CA PHE A 52 0.42 14.43 -3.26
C PHE A 52 1.46 15.42 -3.79
N LYS A 53 2.36 15.00 -4.68
CA LYS A 53 3.29 15.93 -5.36
C LYS A 53 2.56 17.01 -6.16
N LEU A 54 1.47 16.67 -6.84
CA LEU A 54 0.65 17.62 -7.58
C LEU A 54 -0.01 18.64 -6.64
N LEU A 55 -0.56 18.18 -5.52
CA LEU A 55 -1.15 19.07 -4.51
C LEU A 55 -0.11 20.03 -3.93
N THR A 56 1.10 19.54 -3.63
CA THR A 56 2.22 20.37 -3.18
C THR A 56 2.60 21.43 -4.22
N LEU A 57 2.61 21.08 -5.51
CA LEU A 57 2.81 22.06 -6.58
C LEU A 57 1.71 23.12 -6.56
N GLY A 58 0.43 22.72 -6.53
CA GLY A 58 -0.69 23.66 -6.41
C GLY A 58 -0.54 24.60 -5.22
N TYR A 59 -0.19 24.07 -4.04
CA TYR A 59 0.05 24.85 -2.83
C TYR A 59 1.15 25.91 -3.00
N HIS A 60 2.25 25.59 -3.69
CA HIS A 60 3.35 26.54 -3.87
C HIS A 60 3.10 27.59 -4.95
N TYR A 61 2.38 27.24 -6.02
CA TYR A 61 2.24 28.09 -7.21
C TYR A 61 0.90 28.80 -7.32
N TRP A 62 -0.08 28.43 -6.50
CA TRP A 62 -1.38 29.10 -6.47
C TRP A 62 -1.51 29.93 -5.19
N THR A 63 -1.70 31.23 -5.35
CA THR A 63 -2.08 32.13 -4.25
C THR A 63 -3.59 32.36 -4.32
N PRO A 64 -4.35 32.14 -3.24
CA PRO A 64 -5.79 32.38 -3.24
C PRO A 64 -6.08 33.86 -3.50
N SER A 65 -6.90 34.16 -4.51
CA SER A 65 -7.37 35.53 -4.82
C SER A 65 -8.59 35.98 -3.98
N GLY A 66 -9.03 35.16 -3.01
CA GLY A 66 -10.07 35.55 -2.04
C GLY A 66 -10.32 34.51 -0.93
N GLY A 67 -10.68 35.00 0.26
CA GLY A 67 -11.41 34.25 1.30
C GLY A 67 -10.75 34.14 2.69
N LEU A 68 -11.03 35.09 3.58
CA LEU A 68 -11.43 34.77 4.96
C LEU A 68 -12.93 35.04 5.02
N ILE A 69 -13.76 34.00 5.14
CA ILE A 69 -15.16 34.18 5.52
C ILE A 69 -15.14 34.13 7.04
N GLU A 70 -15.21 35.28 7.69
CA GLU A 70 -15.42 35.30 9.14
C GLU A 70 -16.83 34.76 9.44
N PRO A 71 -16.99 33.88 10.43
CA PRO A 71 -18.31 33.46 10.86
C PRO A 71 -19.08 34.68 11.39
N ALA A 72 -20.33 34.84 10.94
CA ALA A 72 -21.25 35.87 11.41
C ALA A 72 -21.64 35.67 12.88
#